data_AF-A0AAF0ZM89-F1
#
_entry.id   AF-A0AAF0ZM89-F1
#
_cell.length_a   1.000
_cell.length_b   1.000
_cell.length_c   1.000
_cell.angle_alpha   90.00
_cell.angle_beta   90.00
_cell.angle_gamma   90.00
#
_symmetry.space_group_name_H-M   'P 1'
#
loop_
_entity.id
_entity.type
_entity.pdbx_description
1 polymer ?
#
loop_
_entity_poly.entity_id
_entity_poly.type
_entity_poly.pdbx_seq_one_letter_code
_entity_poly.pdbx_strand_id
1 'polypeptide(L)'
;MKYDLNAIIVHYGPSISSGHYYIFIRYALNESYKFDDEKVAFVQEDVVLVAEAYIMFYSKRDESSLKPELNKIDDNDSPVNSSSNSIYSRIHVQYIVVELSVLI
;
A
#
# COMPACT_ATOMS: atom_id res chain seq x y z
N MET A 1 -5.59 13.20 -14.34
CA MET A 1 -6.07 12.30 -13.26
C MET A 1 -5.01 11.25 -13.03
N LYS A 2 -4.34 11.31 -11.87
CA LYS A 2 -3.32 10.33 -11.46
C LYS A 2 -3.84 9.52 -10.25
N TYR A 3 -3.39 8.27 -10.13
CA TYR A 3 -3.77 7.38 -9.03
C TYR A 3 -2.51 6.73 -8.45
N ASP A 4 -2.54 6.43 -7.16
CA ASP A 4 -1.54 5.65 -6.45
C ASP A 4 -2.06 4.24 -6.15
N LEU A 5 -1.25 3.23 -6.46
CA LEU A 5 -1.53 1.85 -6.11
C LEU A 5 -1.20 1.64 -4.63
N ASN A 6 -2.21 1.28 -3.84
CA ASN A 6 -2.07 1.06 -2.40
C ASN A 6 -1.91 -0.42 -2.05
N ALA A 7 -2.64 -1.30 -2.75
CA ALA A 7 -2.62 -2.73 -2.48
C ALA A 7 -3.02 -3.59 -3.68
N ILE A 8 -2.55 -4.83 -3.68
CA ILE A 8 -2.91 -5.87 -4.66
C ILE A 8 -3.29 -7.14 -3.92
N ILE A 9 -4.47 -7.67 -4.17
CA ILE A 9 -4.84 -9.04 -3.79
C ILE A 9 -4.47 -9.96 -4.95
N VAL A 10 -3.79 -11.05 -4.65
CA VAL A 10 -3.45 -12.12 -5.58
C VAL A 10 -4.26 -13.36 -5.22
N HIS A 11 -4.79 -14.01 -6.25
CA HIS A 11 -5.33 -15.37 -6.15
C HIS A 11 -4.28 -16.33 -6.71
N TYR A 12 -3.82 -17.27 -5.89
CA TYR A 12 -2.89 -18.31 -6.29
C TYR A 12 -3.60 -19.66 -6.20
N GLY A 13 -4.05 -20.19 -7.34
CA GLY A 13 -4.73 -21.46 -7.37
C GLY A 13 -5.16 -21.89 -8.76
N PRO A 14 -5.54 -23.17 -8.91
CA PRO A 14 -5.88 -23.74 -10.21
C PRO A 14 -7.30 -23.37 -10.68
N SER A 15 -8.17 -22.84 -9.81
CA SER A 15 -9.57 -22.58 -10.17
C SER A 15 -10.17 -21.38 -9.45
N ILE A 16 -11.28 -20.86 -9.96
CA ILE A 16 -12.04 -19.78 -9.31
C ILE A 16 -12.63 -20.20 -7.96
N SER A 17 -12.88 -21.50 -7.76
CA SER A 17 -13.49 -22.05 -6.54
C SER A 17 -12.46 -22.63 -5.56
N SER A 18 -11.17 -22.61 -5.90
CA SER A 18 -10.12 -23.14 -5.03
C SER A 18 -8.78 -22.45 -5.29
N GLY A 19 -8.14 -22.02 -4.21
CA GLY A 19 -6.84 -21.39 -4.26
C GLY A 19 -6.54 -20.70 -2.95
N HIS A 20 -5.50 -19.89 -2.97
CA HIS A 20 -4.99 -19.16 -1.83
C HIS A 20 -4.96 -17.67 -2.14
N TYR A 21 -5.51 -16.85 -1.25
CA TYR A 21 -5.47 -15.41 -1.41
C TYR A 21 -4.43 -14.82 -0.47
N TYR A 22 -3.63 -13.92 -1.01
CA TYR A 22 -2.70 -13.12 -0.22
C TYR A 22 -2.68 -11.69 -0.77
N ILE A 23 -2.16 -10.75 0.02
CA ILE A 23 -2.19 -9.33 -0.33
C ILE A 23 -0.81 -8.69 -0.20
N PHE A 24 -0.45 -7.86 -1.17
CA PHE A 24 0.64 -6.90 -1.07
C PHE A 24 0.07 -5.55 -0.69
N ILE A 25 0.63 -4.90 0.34
CA ILE A 25 0.26 -3.56 0.77
C ILE A 25 1.49 -2.66 0.67
N ARG A 26 1.33 -1.53 -0.03
CA ARG A 26 2.32 -0.45 -0.05
C ARG A 26 2.22 0.33 1.26
N TYR A 27 3.29 0.31 2.03
CA TYR A 27 3.37 1.04 3.29
C TYR A 27 3.98 2.44 3.10
N ALA A 28 5.07 2.53 2.35
CA ALA A 28 5.74 3.79 2.02
C ALA A 28 6.31 3.75 0.59
N LEU A 29 7.07 4.78 0.20
CA LEU A 29 7.78 4.79 -1.07
C LEU A 29 8.81 3.65 -1.09
N ASN A 30 8.72 2.76 -2.07
CA ASN A 30 9.58 1.57 -2.22
C ASN A 30 9.51 0.57 -1.06
N GLU A 31 8.51 0.67 -0.17
CA GLU A 31 8.31 -0.26 0.94
C GLU A 31 6.95 -0.93 0.81
N SER A 32 6.99 -2.24 0.55
CA SER A 32 5.80 -3.07 0.43
C SER A 32 5.91 -4.29 1.34
N TYR A 33 4.77 -4.80 1.77
CA TYR A 33 4.69 -6.00 2.61
C TYR A 33 3.71 -7.00 1.99
N LYS A 34 4.11 -8.27 2.00
CA LYS A 34 3.24 -9.40 1.70
C LYS A 34 2.60 -9.87 3.00
N PHE A 35 1.28 -9.96 3.00
CA PHE A 35 0.48 -10.59 4.04
C PHE A 35 -0.09 -11.88 3.46
N ASP A 36 0.35 -13.00 4.03
CA ASP A 36 0.06 -14.37 3.60
C ASP A 36 -0.37 -15.14 4.85
N ASP A 37 -1.68 -15.14 5.10
CA ASP A 37 -2.29 -15.55 6.37
C ASP A 37 -1.61 -14.86 7.58
N GLU A 38 -1.07 -15.66 8.49
CA GLU A 38 -0.32 -15.24 9.68
C GLU A 38 1.11 -14.76 9.39
N LYS A 39 1.59 -14.90 8.14
CA LYS A 39 2.95 -14.53 7.74
C LYS A 39 2.97 -13.16 7.10
N VAL A 40 3.74 -12.26 7.69
CA VAL A 40 4.02 -10.93 7.13
C VAL A 40 5.48 -10.83 6.76
N ALA A 41 5.77 -10.44 5.52
CA ALA A 41 7.13 -10.31 5.01
C ALA A 41 7.31 -9.01 4.24
N PHE A 42 8.45 -8.35 4.42
CA PHE A 42 8.86 -7.26 3.54
C PHE A 42 9.12 -7.78 2.13
N VAL A 43 8.71 -7.01 1.11
CA VAL A 43 8.97 -7.31 -0.29
C VAL A 43 9.40 -6.06 -1.04
N GLN A 44 10.30 -6.25 -2.01
CA GLN A 44 10.69 -5.19 -2.93
C GLN A 44 9.53 -4.88 -3.90
N GLU A 45 9.48 -3.64 -4.39
CA GLU A 45 8.39 -3.17 -5.24
C GLU A 45 8.33 -3.89 -6.59
N ASP A 46 9.48 -4.35 -7.11
CA ASP A 46 9.55 -5.16 -8.33
C ASP A 46 8.76 -6.47 -8.24
N VAL A 47 8.79 -7.14 -7.07
CA VAL A 47 7.99 -8.34 -6.79
C VAL A 47 6.49 -8.01 -6.86
N VAL A 48 6.09 -6.85 -6.36
CA VAL A 48 4.69 -6.41 -6.38
C VAL A 48 4.25 -6.08 -7.81
N LEU A 49 5.14 -5.47 -8.61
CA LEU A 49 4.85 -5.05 -9.99
C LEU A 49 4.64 -6.22 -10.96
N VAL A 50 5.27 -7.38 -10.70
CA VAL A 50 5.11 -8.58 -11.53
C VAL A 50 4.04 -9.54 -11.00
N ALA A 51 3.33 -9.18 -9.94
CA ALA A 51 2.29 -10.01 -9.35
C ALA A 51 1.09 -10.17 -10.31
N GLU A 52 0.55 -11.39 -10.38
CA GLU A 52 -0.70 -11.67 -11.08
C GLU A 52 -1.89 -11.13 -10.28
N ALA A 53 -2.11 -9.82 -10.38
CA ALA A 53 -3.11 -9.09 -9.62
C ALA A 53 -4.54 -9.59 -9.94
N TYR A 54 -5.26 -10.02 -8.92
CA TYR A 54 -6.69 -10.34 -9.01
C TYR A 54 -7.55 -9.09 -8.74
N ILE A 55 -7.25 -8.36 -7.66
CA ILE A 55 -7.91 -7.09 -7.30
C ILE A 55 -6.86 -6.05 -6.96
N MET A 56 -7.04 -4.82 -7.42
CA MET A 56 -6.15 -3.70 -7.14
C MET A 56 -6.88 -2.54 -6.48
N PHE A 57 -6.27 -1.96 -5.44
CA PHE A 57 -6.81 -0.81 -4.71
C PHE A 57 -6.00 0.45 -5.02
N TYR A 58 -6.69 1.49 -5.50
CA TYR A 58 -6.08 2.76 -5.88
C TYR A 58 -6.67 3.94 -5.13
N SER A 59 -5.82 4.88 -4.72
CA SER A 59 -6.22 6.21 -4.27
C SER A 59 -6.06 7.22 -5.41
N LYS A 60 -7.04 8.11 -5.58
CA LYS A 60 -6.89 9.24 -6.51
C LYS A 60 -5.87 10.22 -5.94
N ARG A 61 -4.91 10.66 -6.77
CA ARG A 61 -4.03 11.76 -6.41
C ARG A 61 -4.78 13.07 -6.53
N ASP A 62 -4.74 13.86 -5.47
CA ASP A 62 -5.20 15.24 -5.52
C ASP A 62 -4.22 16.05 -6.36
N GLU A 63 -4.68 16.55 -7.52
CA GLU A 63 -3.82 17.34 -8.41
C GLU A 63 -3.59 18.78 -7.89
N SER A 64 -4.20 19.14 -6.76
CA SER A 64 -4.05 20.45 -6.10
C SER A 64 -2.81 20.57 -5.20
N SER A 65 -2.15 19.47 -4.84
CA SER A 65 -1.00 19.45 -3.91
C SER A 65 0.36 19.45 -4.62
N LEU A 66 0.41 19.41 -5.95
CA LEU A 66 1.64 19.63 -6.73
C LEU A 66 1.89 21.13 -6.94
N LYS A 67 2.13 21.87 -5.85
CA LYS A 67 3.00 23.05 -6.01
C LYS A 67 4.43 22.52 -5.90
N PRO A 68 5.26 22.65 -6.95
CA PRO A 68 6.69 22.49 -6.76
C PRO A 68 7.10 23.65 -5.85
N GLU A 69 7.24 23.39 -4.55
CA GLU A 69 7.96 24.30 -3.67
C GLU A 69 9.42 24.31 -4.13
N LEU A 70 9.71 25.15 -5.11
CA LEU A 70 11.01 25.78 -5.26
C LEU A 70 11.18 26.74 -4.07
N ASN A 71 11.39 26.19 -2.87
CA ASN A 71 11.91 26.96 -1.75
C ASN A 71 13.43 26.97 -1.95
N LYS A 72 14.01 28.09 -2.40
CA LYS A 72 14.50 29.14 -1.49
C LYS A 72 15.08 28.50 -0.24
N ILE A 73 16.38 28.22 -0.30
CA ILE A 73 17.21 28.00 0.87
C ILE A 73 17.25 29.38 1.56
N ASP A 74 16.33 29.63 2.48
CA ASP A 74 16.54 30.58 3.56
C ASP A 74 16.83 29.74 4.81
N ASP A 75 18.06 29.89 5.28
CA ASP A 75 18.55 29.31 6.51
C ASP A 75 17.68 29.75 7.70
N ASN A 76 17.49 28.82 8.65
CA ASN A 76 16.86 28.98 9.96
C ASN A 76 15.33 28.78 10.05
N ASP A 77 14.88 27.52 10.11
CA ASP A 77 14.08 27.04 11.26
C ASP A 77 14.05 25.50 11.31
N SER A 78 13.85 24.97 12.51
CA SER A 78 13.92 23.57 12.93
C SER A 78 12.96 22.65 12.15
N PRO A 79 13.26 21.33 12.02
CA PRO A 79 12.35 20.41 11.35
C PRO A 79 11.13 20.16 12.25
N VAL A 80 10.02 20.84 11.95
CA VAL A 80 8.68 20.41 12.33
C VAL A 80 8.41 19.11 11.59
N ASN A 81 8.58 18.01 12.31
CA ASN A 81 8.18 16.67 11.92
C ASN A 81 6.65 16.63 11.80
N SER A 82 6.14 16.95 10.61
CA SER A 82 4.75 16.68 10.25
C SER A 82 4.54 15.17 10.20
N SER A 83 4.24 14.59 11.35
CA SER A 83 3.75 13.22 11.55
C SER A 83 2.32 13.05 11.02
N SER A 84 2.06 13.60 9.84
CA SER A 84 0.76 13.59 9.16
C SER A 84 0.77 12.51 8.09
N ASN A 85 0.93 11.26 8.51
CA ASN A 85 0.47 10.07 7.76
C ASN A 85 0.16 8.86 8.69
N SER A 86 0.20 9.06 10.01
CA SER A 86 0.11 7.99 11.03
C SER A 86 -1.28 7.32 11.12
N ILE A 87 -2.35 7.98 10.69
CA ILE A 87 -3.72 7.46 10.83
C ILE A 87 -4.03 6.34 9.83
N TYR A 88 -3.48 6.41 8.60
CA TYR A 88 -3.67 5.37 7.59
C TYR A 88 -2.90 4.08 7.93
N SER A 89 -1.76 4.22 8.63
CA SER A 89 -0.94 3.09 9.05
C SER A 89 -1.53 2.24 10.19
N ARG A 90 -2.50 2.75 10.97
CA ARG A 90 -2.98 2.07 12.19
C ARG A 90 -4.40 1.53 12.14
N ILE A 91 -5.29 2.09 11.31
CA ILE A 91 -6.73 1.76 11.38
C ILE A 91 -7.21 0.90 10.20
N HIS A 92 -6.43 0.71 9.12
CA HIS A 92 -6.90 -0.07 7.95
C HIS A 92 -6.23 -1.44 7.74
N VAL A 93 -5.00 -1.65 8.19
CA VAL A 93 -4.30 -2.94 7.97
C VAL A 93 -4.89 -4.05 8.84
N GLN A 94 -5.30 -3.72 10.08
CA GLN A 94 -5.84 -4.72 11.01
C GLN A 94 -7.16 -5.34 10.53
N TYR A 95 -8.03 -4.56 9.84
CA TYR A 95 -9.32 -5.06 9.34
C TYR A 95 -9.20 -5.84 8.04
N ILE A 96 -8.26 -5.47 7.16
CA ILE A 96 -8.04 -6.19 5.90
C ILE A 96 -7.54 -7.62 6.16
N VAL A 97 -6.63 -7.80 7.12
CA VAL A 97 -6.04 -9.12 7.43
C VAL A 97 -7.06 -10.05 8.12
N VAL A 98 -8.00 -9.53 8.92
CA VAL A 98 -8.96 -10.37 9.66
C VAL A 98 -10.09 -10.89 8.76
N GLU A 99 -10.46 -10.18 7.70
CA GLU A 99 -11.61 -10.54 6.84
C GLU A 99 -11.23 -11.47 5.66
N LEU A 100 -9.98 -11.48 5.19
CA LEU A 100 -9.56 -12.32 4.06
C LEU A 100 -9.57 -13.83 4.37
N SER A 101 -9.47 -14.21 5.65
CA SER A 101 -9.65 -15.60 6.11
C SER A 101 -11.12 -16.01 6.30
N VAL A 102 -12.08 -15.09 6.19
CA VAL A 102 -13.52 -15.35 6.44
C VAL A 102 -14.38 -15.27 5.17
N LEU A 103 -13.85 -14.75 4.06
CA LEU A 103 -14.61 -14.59 2.82
C LEU A 103 -14.30 -15.66 1.76
N ILE A 104 -14.34 -16.95 2.12
CA ILE A 104 -14.69 -18.08 1.22
C ILE A 104 -15.27 -19.24 2.03
#